data_AF-A0A1H7AJR9-F1
#
_entry.id   AF-A0A1H7AJR9-F1
#
_cell.length_a   1.000
_cell.length_b   1.000
_cell.length_c   1.000
_cell.angle_alpha   90.00
_cell.angle_beta   90.00
_cell.angle_gamma   90.00
#
_symmetry.space_group_name_H-M   'P 1'
#
loop_
_entity.id
_entity.type
_entity.pdbx_description
1 polymer ?
#
loop_
_entity_poly.entity_id
_entity_poly.type
_entity_poly.pdbx_seq_one_letter_code
_entity_poly.pdbx_strand_id
1 'polypeptide(L)' 'MDIDEDKVDQAALALLYLTLHDGSRAWKGLDWDALERLHRKGLISNPVGKARSVVFSEEGLLEAERLCRQLFGRK' A
#
# COMPACT_ATOMS: atom_id res chain seq x y z
N MET A 1 6.88 7.81 -20.88
CA MET A 1 5.53 8.30 -20.57
C MET A 1 5.65 9.08 -19.28
N ASP A 2 5.00 10.23 -19.18
CA ASP A 2 4.93 10.99 -17.93
C ASP A 2 3.88 10.32 -17.02
N ILE A 3 4.30 9.74 -15.89
CA ILE A 3 3.46 8.94 -15.01
C ILE A 3 3.23 9.71 -13.71
N ASP A 4 1.96 9.85 -13.33
CA ASP A 4 1.55 10.39 -12.04
C ASP A 4 1.81 9.35 -10.93
N GLU A 5 2.97 9.46 -10.29
CA GLU A 5 3.40 8.55 -9.23
C GLU A 5 2.45 8.55 -8.03
N ASP A 6 1.79 9.67 -7.73
CA ASP A 6 0.84 9.74 -6.62
C ASP A 6 -0.39 8.86 -6.87
N LYS A 7 -0.87 8.80 -8.12
CA LYS A 7 -1.94 7.86 -8.48
C LYS A 7 -1.49 6.41 -8.42
N VAL A 8 -0.24 6.13 -8.80
CA VAL A 8 0.34 4.78 -8.68
C VAL A 8 0.41 4.39 -7.20
N ASP A 9 0.89 5.28 -6.34
CA ASP A 9 1.00 5.04 -4.90
C ASP A 9 -0.37 4.80 -4.26
N GLN A 10 -1.38 5.60 -4.63
CA GLN A 10 -2.76 5.41 -4.15
C GLN A 10 -3.31 4.04 -4.55
N ALA A 11 -3.12 3.64 -5.81
CA ALA A 11 -3.55 2.33 -6.29
C ALA A 11 -2.78 1.19 -5.61
N ALA A 12 -1.46 1.34 -5.42
CA ALA A 12 -0.63 0.36 -4.73
C ALA A 12 -1.06 0.18 -3.28
N LEU A 13 -1.31 1.27 -2.55
CA LEU A 13 -1.78 1.21 -1.16
C LEU A 13 -3.15 0.52 -1.06
N ALA A 14 -4.07 0.85 -1.98
CA ALA A 14 -5.38 0.21 -2.07
C ALA A 14 -5.27 -1.30 -2.40
N LEU A 15 -4.35 -1.70 -3.27
CA LEU A 15 -4.10 -3.12 -3.59
C LEU A 15 -3.47 -3.87 -2.41
N LEU A 16 -2.57 -3.24 -1.65
CA LEU A 16 -2.02 -3.85 -0.43
C LEU A 16 -3.14 -4.20 0.56
N TYR A 17 -4.16 -3.34 0.71
CA TYR A 17 -5.32 -3.60 1.57
C TYR A 17 -6.04 -4.91 1.21
N LEU A 18 -6.14 -5.25 -0.08
CA LEU A 18 -6.76 -6.51 -0.52
C LEU A 18 -5.98 -7.76 -0.10
N THR A 19 -4.74 -7.59 0.36
CA THR A 19 -3.86 -8.68 0.84
C THR A 19 -3.67 -8.65 2.35
N LEU A 20 -4.49 -7.87 3.07
CA LEU A 20 -4.41 -7.69 4.51
C LEU A 20 -4.58 -9.03 5.25
N HIS A 21 -3.71 -9.27 6.21
CA HIS A 21 -3.72 -10.39 7.15
C HIS A 21 -3.11 -9.95 8.48
N ASP A 22 -3.28 -10.77 9.52
CA ASP A 22 -2.74 -10.51 10.87
C ASP A 22 -2.99 -9.08 11.39
N GLY A 23 -4.17 -8.52 11.07
CA GLY A 23 -4.62 -7.20 11.48
C GLY A 23 -4.04 -6.04 10.68
N SER A 24 -2.72 -6.01 10.45
CA SER A 24 -2.03 -4.88 9.80
C SER A 24 -0.93 -5.28 8.82
N ARG A 25 -0.81 -6.56 8.44
CA ARG A 25 0.20 -7.03 7.48
C ARG A 25 -0.37 -7.19 6.09
N ALA A 26 0.43 -6.91 5.05
CA ALA A 26 0.06 -7.10 3.65
C ALA A 26 1.22 -7.73 2.86
N TRP A 27 0.90 -8.50 1.81
CA TRP A 27 1.93 -9.09 0.94
C TRP A 27 2.57 -8.01 0.06
N LYS A 28 3.90 -7.88 0.10
CA LYS A 28 4.62 -6.80 -0.60
C LYS A 28 4.95 -7.12 -2.07
N GLY A 29 4.14 -7.97 -2.72
CA GLY A 29 4.35 -8.43 -4.10
C GLY A 29 3.95 -7.39 -5.17
N LEU A 30 4.26 -6.12 -4.94
CA LEU A 30 3.96 -5.00 -5.84
C LEU A 30 5.25 -4.36 -6.33
N ASP A 31 5.11 -3.35 -7.20
CA ASP A 31 6.22 -2.54 -7.70
C ASP A 31 7.07 -1.97 -6.54
N TRP A 32 8.39 -2.08 -6.68
CA TRP A 32 9.33 -1.73 -5.61
C TRP A 32 9.40 -0.23 -5.36
N ASP A 33 9.34 0.59 -6.41
CA ASP A 33 9.44 2.05 -6.28
C ASP A 33 8.19 2.61 -5.58
N ALA A 34 7.01 2.07 -5.91
CA ALA A 34 5.77 2.40 -5.20
C ALA A 34 5.85 2.04 -3.71
N LEU A 35 6.34 0.84 -3.37
CA LEU A 35 6.51 0.43 -1.97
C LEU A 35 7.51 1.32 -1.23
N GLU A 36 8.60 1.73 -1.89
CA GLU A 36 9.55 2.66 -1.31
C GLU A 36 8.92 4.04 -1.03
N ARG A 37 8.16 4.59 -1.97
CA ARG A 37 7.44 5.86 -1.76
C ARG A 37 6.40 5.75 -0.65
N LEU A 38 5.64 4.66 -0.58
CA LEU A 38 4.70 4.42 0.52
C LEU A 38 5.40 4.32 1.88
N HIS A 39 6.58 3.71 1.94
CA HIS A 39 7.40 3.69 3.15
C HIS A 39 7.92 5.09 3.52
N ARG A 40 8.41 5.87 2.54
CA ARG A 40 8.85 7.26 2.74
C ARG A 40 7.70 8.15 3.22
N LYS A 41 6.47 7.87 2.79
CA LYS A 41 5.23 8.51 3.26
C LYS A 41 4.79 8.04 4.67
N GLY A 42 5.47 7.07 5.27
CA GLY A 42 5.18 6.55 6.60
C GLY A 42 3.94 5.64 6.68
N LEU A 43 3.43 5.18 5.53
CA LEU A 43 2.18 4.41 5.46
C LEU A 43 2.41 2.91 5.67
N ILE A 44 3.62 2.43 5.39
CA ILE A 44 4.04 1.05 5.59
C ILE A 44 5.46 0.97 6.18
N SER A 45 5.75 -0.14 6.83
CA SER A 45 7.09 -0.52 7.27
C SER A 45 8.04 -0.64 6.08
N ASN A 46 9.35 -0.54 6.34
CA ASN A 46 10.37 -0.68 5.31
C ASN A 46 10.20 -2.00 4.51
N PRO A 47 9.98 -1.94 3.18
CA PRO A 47 9.77 -3.12 2.35
C PRO A 47 11.07 -3.88 2.04
N VAL A 48 12.24 -3.31 2.35
CA VAL A 48 13.56 -3.91 2.09
C VAL A 48 13.80 -5.11 3.02
N GLY A 49 14.26 -6.22 2.43
CA GLY A 49 14.66 -7.42 3.16
C GLY A 49 13.97 -8.70 2.68
N LYS A 50 14.16 -9.77 3.46
CA LYS A 50 13.70 -11.14 3.14
C LYS A 50 12.24 -11.42 3.53
N ALA A 51 11.63 -10.55 4.34
CA ALA A 51 10.22 -10.69 4.72
C ALA A 51 9.34 -10.65 3.46
N ARG A 52 8.25 -11.42 3.43
CA ARG A 52 7.30 -11.42 2.30
C ARG A 52 6.20 -10.37 2.45
N SER A 53 6.07 -9.78 3.65
CA SER A 53 5.04 -8.82 3.99
C SER A 53 5.62 -7.50 4.49
N VAL A 54 4.80 -6.46 4.40
CA VAL A 54 4.96 -5.17 5.08
C VAL A 54 3.85 -5.01 6.12
N VAL A 55 4.08 -4.16 7.11
CA VAL A 55 3.10 -3.79 8.14
C VAL A 55 2.64 -2.36 7.85
N PHE A 56 1.33 -2.11 7.85
CA PHE A 56 0.79 -0.75 7.77
C PHE A 56 1.05 0.02 9.07
N SER A 57 1.26 1.33 8.97
CA SER A 57 0.99 2.21 10.10
C SER A 57 -0.53 2.33 10.34
N GLU A 58 -0.92 2.94 11.45
CA GLU A 58 -2.35 3.18 11.72
C GLU A 58 -2.97 4.07 10.62
N GLU A 59 -2.29 5.16 10.28
CA GLU A 59 -2.68 6.07 9.20
C GLU A 59 -2.68 5.37 7.85
N GLY A 60 -1.66 4.53 7.60
CA GLY A 60 -1.54 3.76 6.37
C GLY A 60 -2.68 2.78 6.16
N LEU A 61 -3.12 2.09 7.21
CA LEU A 61 -4.22 1.13 7.13
C LEU A 61 -5.56 1.83 6.86
N LEU A 62 -5.84 2.93 7.57
CA LEU A 62 -7.04 3.73 7.38
C LEU A 62 -7.11 4.30 5.96
N GLU A 63 -6.00 4.83 5.45
CA GLU A 63 -5.93 5.39 4.10
C GLU A 63 -6.04 4.30 3.03
N ALA A 64 -5.42 3.13 3.25
CA ALA A 64 -5.53 1.98 2.36
C ALA A 64 -6.98 1.51 2.21
N GLU A 65 -7.73 1.42 3.33
CA GLU A 65 -9.15 1.08 3.31
C GLU A 65 -9.98 2.14 2.55
N ARG A 66 -9.75 3.42 2.85
CA ARG A 66 -10.44 4.54 2.20
C ARG A 66 -10.25 4.51 0.69
N LEU A 67 -9.01 4.35 0.23
CA LEU A 67 -8.66 4.27 -1.19
C LEU A 67 -9.20 3.00 -1.84
N CYS A 68 -9.15 1.85 -1.16
CA CYS A 68 -9.74 0.62 -1.68
C CYS A 68 -11.25 0.77 -1.95
N ARG A 69 -11.99 1.37 -1.01
CA ARG A 69 -13.41 1.67 -1.19
C ARG A 69 -13.64 2.66 -2.33
N GLN A 70 -12.83 3.72 -2.41
CA GLN A 70 -12.96 4.76 -3.43
C GLN A 70 -12.66 4.25 -4.85
N LEU A 71 -11.61 3.45 -5.01
CA LEU A 71 -11.10 3.02 -6.32
C LEU A 71 -11.77 1.74 -6.83
N PHE A 72 -12.10 0.80 -5.93
CA PHE A 72 -12.54 -0.54 -6.30
C PHE A 72 -13.94 -0.90 -5.78
N GLY A 73 -14.57 -0.02 -4.99
CA GLY A 73 -15.95 -0.20 -4.53
C GLY A 73 -16.96 -0.14 -5.68
N ARG A 74 -18.04 -0.91 -5.57
CA ARG A 74 -19.20 -0.77 -6.46
C ARG A 74 -20.00 0.47 -6.11
N LYS A 75 -20.56 1.13 -7.12
CA LYS A 75 -21.51 2.24 -6.97
C LYS A 75 -22.91 1.72 -6.68
#